data_AF-A0A920NQA5-F1
#
_entry.id   AF-A0A920NQA5-F1
#
_cell.length_a   1.000
_cell.length_b   1.000
_cell.length_c   1.000
_cell.angle_alpha   90.00
_cell.angle_beta   90.00
_cell.angle_gamma   90.00
#
_symmetry.space_group_name_H-M   'P 1'
#
loop_
_entity.id
_entity.type
_entity.pdbx_description
1 polymer ?
#
loop_
_entity_poly.entity_id
_entity_poly.type
_entity_poly.pdbx_seq_one_letter_code
_entity_poly.pdbx_strand_id
1 'polypeptide(L)'
;MQYLNVERMTEDLQIWTTSEFNFMDLSESHSRSSIIMPHKKNPYSLTFVRGVAREMIGRLAGTAAFQSTPSGKLTIGYSRTAWYRKA
;
A
#
# COMPACT_ATOMS: atom_id res chain seq x y z
N MET A 1 -12.62 -6.72 -5.82
CA MET A 1 -12.47 -7.80 -4.81
C MET A 1 -11.10 -8.47 -4.79
N GLN A 2 -10.42 -8.69 -5.93
CA GLN A 2 -9.09 -9.36 -5.94
C GLN A 2 -8.03 -8.69 -5.04
N TYR A 3 -7.85 -7.36 -5.11
CA TYR A 3 -6.87 -6.66 -4.28
C TYR A 3 -7.15 -6.70 -2.78
N LEU A 4 -8.42 -6.80 -2.38
CA LEU A 4 -8.84 -6.93 -0.98
C LEU A 4 -8.46 -8.32 -0.42
N ASN A 5 -8.62 -9.37 -1.23
CA ASN A 5 -8.21 -10.71 -0.84
C ASN A 5 -6.69 -10.83 -0.72
N VAL A 6 -5.94 -10.20 -1.65
CA VAL A 6 -4.47 -10.16 -1.61
C VAL A 6 -3.98 -9.42 -0.37
N GLU A 7 -4.59 -8.29 -0.02
CA GLU A 7 -4.21 -7.49 1.15
C GLU A 7 -4.38 -8.29 2.46
N ARG A 8 -5.52 -8.96 2.62
CA ARG A 8 -5.80 -9.83 3.78
C ARG A 8 -4.87 -11.05 3.85
N MET A 9 -4.67 -11.73 2.72
CA MET A 9 -3.73 -12.87 2.68
C MET A 9 -2.31 -12.44 3.08
N THR A 10 -1.89 -11.26 2.65
CA THR A 10 -0.56 -10.72 2.97
C THR A 10 -0.45 -10.32 4.44
N GLU A 11 -1.55 -9.86 5.06
CA GLU A 11 -1.64 -9.61 6.50
C GLU A 11 -1.45 -10.88 7.32
N ASP A 12 -2.21 -11.92 6.98
CA ASP A 12 -2.17 -13.19 7.69
C ASP A 12 -0.77 -13.82 7.58
N LEU A 13 -0.18 -13.83 6.37
CA LEU A 13 1.19 -14.30 6.16
C LEU A 13 2.22 -13.51 6.97
N GLN A 14 2.06 -12.19 7.07
CA GLN A 14 2.98 -11.35 7.85
C GLN A 14 2.90 -11.67 9.34
N ILE A 15 1.70 -11.92 9.88
CA ILE A 15 1.48 -12.34 11.27
C ILE A 15 2.08 -13.73 11.53
N TRP A 16 1.87 -14.68 10.61
CA TRP A 16 2.39 -16.04 10.77
C TRP A 16 3.92 -16.13 10.79
N THR A 17 4.59 -15.14 10.21
CA THR A 17 6.06 -15.03 10.18
C THR A 17 6.68 -14.30 11.37
N THR A 18 5.89 -13.73 12.29
CA THR A 18 6.46 -13.05 13.46
C THR A 18 6.99 -14.04 14.49
N SER A 19 7.90 -13.58 15.35
CA SER A 19 8.53 -14.40 16.39
C SER A 19 7.55 -14.96 17.43
N GLU A 20 6.42 -14.29 17.64
CA GLU A 20 5.38 -14.69 18.60
C GLU A 20 4.58 -15.90 18.12
N PHE A 21 4.32 -16.01 16.81
CA PHE A 21 3.54 -17.10 16.23
C PHE A 21 4.44 -18.19 15.62
N ASN A 22 5.46 -17.78 14.86
CA ASN A 22 6.46 -18.66 14.26
C ASN A 22 5.86 -19.88 13.52
N PHE A 23 4.75 -19.68 12.79
CA PHE A 23 4.09 -20.77 12.05
C PHE A 23 4.80 -21.08 10.73
N MET A 24 5.55 -20.13 10.18
CA MET A 24 6.33 -20.29 8.95
C MET A 24 7.54 -19.36 8.95
N ASP A 25 8.67 -19.82 8.40
CA ASP A 25 9.86 -18.99 8.17
C ASP A 25 9.92 -18.54 6.70
N LEU A 26 10.27 -17.27 6.49
CA LEU A 26 10.35 -16.68 5.16
C LEU A 26 11.78 -16.87 4.61
N SER A 27 11.90 -17.23 3.32
CA SER A 27 13.20 -17.33 2.65
C SER A 27 13.96 -16.00 2.72
N GLU A 28 15.28 -16.06 2.84
CA GLU A 28 16.18 -14.88 2.80
C GLU A 28 16.05 -14.07 1.51
N SER A 29 15.63 -14.72 0.40
CA SER A 29 15.35 -14.03 -0.86
C SER A 29 14.16 -13.04 -0.78
N HIS A 30 13.27 -13.25 0.20
CA HIS A 30 12.02 -12.51 0.36
C HIS A 30 11.99 -11.68 1.65
N SER A 31 13.06 -11.76 2.46
CA SER A 31 13.17 -11.07 3.74
C SER A 31 14.51 -10.33 3.81
N ARG A 32 14.54 -9.17 4.47
CA ARG A 32 15.81 -8.46 4.76
C ARG A 32 16.08 -8.53 6.24
N SER A 33 17.32 -8.86 6.61
CA SER A 33 17.79 -8.68 7.99
C SER A 33 17.94 -7.18 8.31
N SER A 34 17.63 -6.82 9.55
CA SER A 34 17.93 -5.48 10.06
C SER A 34 19.43 -5.34 10.32
N ILE A 35 20.03 -4.20 9.95
CA ILE A 35 21.45 -3.91 10.19
C ILE A 35 21.74 -3.82 11.70
N ILE A 36 20.79 -3.30 12.49
CA ILE A 36 20.93 -3.14 13.96
C ILE A 36 20.58 -4.44 14.71
N MET A 37 19.71 -5.28 14.13
CA MET A 37 19.26 -6.53 14.74
C MET A 37 19.41 -7.68 13.73
N PRO A 38 20.57 -8.38 13.74
CA PRO A 38 20.87 -9.41 12.74
C PRO A 38 19.88 -10.59 12.76
N HIS A 39 19.32 -10.89 13.93
CA HIS A 39 18.32 -11.95 14.12
C HIS A 39 16.92 -11.56 13.63
N LYS A 40 16.64 -10.26 13.47
CA LYS A 40 15.33 -9.79 13.04
C LYS A 40 15.24 -9.78 11.52
N LYS A 41 14.59 -10.82 10.97
CA LYS A 41 14.18 -10.88 9.56
C LYS A 41 12.90 -10.06 9.36
N ASN A 42 12.95 -9.07 8.46
CA ASN A 42 11.78 -8.28 8.09
C ASN A 42 11.18 -8.80 6.76
N PRO A 43 9.90 -9.18 6.71
CA PRO A 43 9.22 -9.66 5.50
C PRO A 43 8.92 -8.50 4.53
N TYR A 44 9.94 -8.02 3.84
CA TYR A 44 9.85 -6.84 2.97
C TYR A 44 8.98 -7.09 1.72
N SER A 45 9.03 -8.29 1.14
CA SER A 45 8.21 -8.66 -0.02
C SER A 45 6.71 -8.60 0.28
N LEU A 46 6.28 -9.14 1.42
CA LEU A 46 4.90 -9.09 1.88
C LEU A 46 4.46 -7.64 2.12
N THR A 47 5.31 -6.85 2.78
CA THR A 47 5.02 -5.43 3.03
C THR A 47 4.83 -4.65 1.71
N PHE A 48 5.65 -4.95 0.69
CA PHE A 48 5.54 -4.35 -0.64
C PHE A 48 4.24 -4.73 -1.35
N VAL A 49 3.89 -6.03 -1.41
CA VAL A 49 2.66 -6.51 -2.05
C VAL A 49 1.41 -5.88 -1.42
N ARG A 50 1.40 -5.80 -0.08
CA ARG A 50 0.35 -5.11 0.67
C ARG A 50 0.26 -3.63 0.31
N GLY A 51 1.40 -2.95 0.18
CA GLY A 51 1.47 -1.55 -0.24
C GLY A 51 0.83 -1.33 -1.62
N VAL A 52 1.17 -2.16 -2.61
CA VAL A 52 0.61 -2.09 -3.97
C VAL A 52 -0.91 -2.35 -3.96
N ALA A 53 -1.37 -3.35 -3.19
CA ALA A 53 -2.81 -3.62 -3.07
C ALA A 53 -3.58 -2.42 -2.49
N ARG A 54 -3.04 -1.79 -1.45
CA ARG A 54 -3.64 -0.58 -0.83
C ARG A 54 -3.62 0.62 -1.76
N GLU A 55 -2.54 0.81 -2.52
CA GLU A 55 -2.46 1.85 -3.54
C GLU A 55 -3.56 1.69 -4.59
N MET A 56 -3.77 0.47 -5.11
CA MET A 56 -4.82 0.19 -6.10
C MET A 56 -6.22 0.44 -5.55
N ILE A 57 -6.48 0.08 -4.28
CA ILE A 57 -7.74 0.38 -3.60
C ILE A 57 -7.95 1.90 -3.50
N GLY A 58 -6.90 2.65 -3.13
CA GLY A 58 -6.93 4.11 -3.05
C GLY A 58 -7.19 4.77 -4.41
N ARG A 59 -6.55 4.29 -5.47
CA ARG A 59 -6.77 4.78 -6.85
C ARG A 59 -8.21 4.55 -7.29
N LEU A 60 -8.76 3.36 -7.03
CA LEU A 60 -10.15 3.04 -7.34
C LEU A 60 -11.12 3.98 -6.59
N ALA A 61 -10.92 4.15 -5.28
CA ALA A 61 -11.73 5.05 -4.47
C ALA A 61 -11.65 6.51 -4.96
N GLY A 62 -10.45 6.98 -5.33
CA GLY A 62 -10.24 8.30 -5.89
C GLY A 62 -10.97 8.49 -7.23
N THR A 63 -10.92 7.50 -8.13
CA THR A 63 -11.66 7.56 -9.40
C THR A 63 -13.17 7.52 -9.21
N ALA A 64 -13.67 6.71 -8.27
CA ALA A 64 -15.10 6.65 -7.96
C ALA A 64 -15.60 7.97 -7.38
N ALA A 65 -14.86 8.57 -6.45
CA ALA A 65 -15.18 9.89 -5.89
C ALA A 65 -15.20 10.98 -6.96
N PHE A 66 -14.27 10.91 -7.93
CA PHE A 66 -14.27 11.80 -9.08
C PHE A 66 -15.55 11.66 -9.92
N GLN A 67 -15.99 10.43 -10.20
CA GLN A 67 -17.21 10.16 -10.99
C GLN A 67 -18.50 10.59 -10.28
N SER A 68 -18.54 10.57 -8.94
CA SER A 68 -19.70 11.01 -8.16
C SER A 68 -19.93 12.53 -8.17
N THR A 69 -19.06 13.31 -8.83
CA THR A 69 -19.24 14.76 -8.98
C THR A 69 -20.25 15.03 -10.12
N PRO A 70 -21.43 15.63 -9.86
CA PRO A 70 -22.52 15.75 -10.84
C PRO A 70 -22.21 16.64 -12.05
N SER A 71 -21.09 17.35 -12.04
CA SER A 71 -20.65 18.21 -13.12
C SER A 71 -19.22 17.85 -13.45
N GLY A 72 -18.95 17.47 -14.70
CA GLY A 72 -17.60 17.32 -15.25
C GLY A 72 -16.78 18.62 -15.29
N LYS A 73 -16.97 19.50 -14.29
CA LYS A 73 -16.13 20.67 -14.01
C LYS A 73 -14.78 20.17 -13.49
N LEU A 74 -13.96 19.89 -14.48
CA LEU A 74 -12.52 19.84 -14.48
C LEU A 74 -11.91 20.91 -13.55
N THR A 75 -11.62 20.55 -12.30
CA THR A 75 -10.54 21.22 -11.55
C THR A 75 -9.20 20.59 -11.92
N ILE A 76 -8.98 20.34 -13.21
CA ILE A 76 -7.63 20.27 -13.78
C ILE A 76 -7.15 21.71 -14.10
N GLY A 77 -8.04 22.72 -14.03
CA GLY A 77 -7.72 24.15 -14.19
C GLY A 77 -7.69 25.00 -12.91
N TYR A 78 -8.19 24.50 -11.77
CA TYR A 78 -8.14 25.23 -10.47
C TYR A 78 -7.16 24.53 -9.51
N SER A 79 -5.98 24.21 -10.01
CA SER A 79 -4.85 23.95 -9.13
C SER A 79 -4.64 25.19 -8.26
N ARG A 80 -4.43 25.03 -6.95
CA ARG A 80 -4.02 26.13 -6.06
C ARG A 80 -2.74 26.86 -6.55
N THR A 81 -2.05 26.33 -7.55
CA THR A 81 -0.92 26.98 -8.24
C THR A 81 -1.33 28.08 -9.23
N ALA A 82 -2.59 28.16 -9.67
CA ALA A 82 -3.06 29.21 -10.57
C ALA A 82 -3.15 30.58 -9.84
N TRP A 83 -3.45 30.57 -8.54
CA TRP A 83 -3.47 31.77 -7.71
C TRP A 83 -2.06 32.33 -7.43
N TYR A 84 -1.05 31.47 -7.33
CA TYR A 84 0.34 31.88 -7.12
C TYR A 84 1.04 32.46 -8.36
N ARG A 85 0.45 32.34 -9.55
CA ARG A 85 1.04 32.87 -10.79
C ARG A 85 0.43 34.22 -11.24
N LYS A 86 -0.46 34.79 -10.42
CA LYS A 86 -1.10 36.10 -10.64
C LYS A 86 -0.83 37.10 -9.50
N ALA A 87 0.17 36.84 -8.67
CA ALA A 87 0.71 37.77 -7.68
C ALA A 87 2.12 38.22 -8.12
#